data_AF-A0AAW7U963-F1
#
_entry.id   AF-A0AAW7U963-F1
#
_cell.length_a   1.000
_cell.length_b   1.000
_cell.length_c   1.000
_cell.angle_alpha   90.00
_cell.angle_beta   90.00
_cell.angle_gamma   90.00
#
_symmetry.space_group_name_H-M   'P 1'
#
loop_
_entity.id
_entity.type
_entity.pdbx_description
1 polymer ?
#
loop_
_entity_poly.entity_id
_entity_poly.type
_entity_poly.pdbx_seq_one_letter_code
_entity_poly.pdbx_strand_id
1 'polypeptide(L)'
;MAYISRFNFGRLIADRETTLNNDDLTRECNKIYANKDIDWFSDLEKKRLFLCKILLTEPNNPLFQKIICNKWIKIQTTDNFKKAKKPREPRFHRDKYCEWLNKDYENYNLPANFLEFYKTKGVEEFRLWFKTPIIDHRNNEIRTPEDWINNGDKMKFLAQVETKWNKVSWSNFEKQFRPNSGRESFDNWNLKKIEEKIDQLLTKFDSWYLSLSEEDQIRINKIKNKNITTKEDLEIKFKKEFRFSMKDLLLTYYYATAINSNIPIENTTILEKLGFKPCKKCYPNTKNIDITDITNSTIIKNFEDD
;
A
#
# COMPACT_ATOMS: atom_id res chain seq x y z
N MET A 1 -17.61 -9.99 -8.56
CA MET A 1 -16.87 -8.72 -8.53
C MET A 1 -16.12 -8.60 -7.21
N ALA A 2 -14.85 -8.24 -7.25
CA ALA A 2 -14.03 -8.01 -6.07
C ALA A 2 -13.66 -6.53 -5.95
N TYR A 3 -13.81 -5.99 -4.74
CA TYR A 3 -13.47 -4.62 -4.37
C TYR A 3 -12.23 -4.62 -3.48
N ILE A 4 -11.30 -3.70 -3.70
CA ILE A 4 -10.07 -3.56 -2.92
C ILE A 4 -10.00 -2.11 -2.45
N SER A 5 -9.67 -1.89 -1.18
CA SER A 5 -9.53 -0.52 -0.69
C SER A 5 -8.35 0.18 -1.37
N ARG A 6 -8.43 1.50 -1.55
CA ARG A 6 -7.35 2.28 -2.18
C ARG A 6 -6.01 2.06 -1.49
N PHE A 7 -6.01 2.01 -0.15
CA PHE A 7 -4.80 1.73 0.62
C PHE A 7 -4.18 0.38 0.24
N ASN A 8 -5.00 -0.66 0.12
CA ASN A 8 -4.54 -1.99 -0.24
C ASN A 8 -4.11 -2.07 -1.71
N PHE A 9 -4.79 -1.40 -2.62
CA PHE A 9 -4.40 -1.29 -4.02
C PHE A 9 -3.05 -0.58 -4.19
N GLY A 10 -2.83 0.51 -3.44
CA GLY A 10 -1.58 1.25 -3.41
C GLY A 10 -0.36 0.46 -2.91
N ARG A 11 -0.55 -0.78 -2.43
CA ARG A 11 0.54 -1.69 -2.05
C ARG A 11 1.03 -2.57 -3.21
N LEU A 12 0.34 -2.58 -4.34
CA LEU A 12 0.85 -3.23 -5.55
C LEU A 12 2.05 -2.45 -6.06
N ILE A 13 3.20 -3.12 -6.14
CA ILE A 13 4.46 -2.56 -6.62
C ILE A 13 4.96 -3.36 -7.82
N ALA A 14 5.59 -2.67 -8.79
CA ALA A 14 6.29 -3.34 -9.86
C ALA A 14 7.50 -4.09 -9.28
N ASP A 15 7.67 -5.34 -9.69
CA ASP A 15 8.80 -6.13 -9.27
C ASP A 15 10.03 -5.81 -10.12
N ARG A 16 11.10 -5.37 -9.46
CA ARG A 16 12.27 -4.80 -10.13
C ARG A 16 12.98 -5.81 -11.03
N GLU A 17 13.09 -7.05 -10.57
CA GLU A 17 13.81 -8.13 -11.26
C GLU A 17 13.11 -8.53 -12.55
N THR A 18 11.78 -8.62 -12.51
CA THR A 18 10.99 -9.08 -13.65
C THR A 18 10.58 -7.96 -14.62
N THR A 19 10.53 -6.70 -14.18
CA THR A 19 10.01 -5.58 -15.01
C THR A 19 11.07 -4.71 -15.67
N LEU A 20 12.27 -4.56 -15.09
CA LEU A 20 13.29 -3.67 -15.67
C LEU A 20 13.87 -4.19 -16.98
N ASN A 21 13.96 -5.52 -17.15
CA ASN A 21 14.58 -6.17 -18.32
C ASN A 21 13.60 -6.46 -19.47
N ASN A 22 12.39 -5.89 -19.45
CA ASN A 22 11.37 -6.17 -20.44
C ASN A 22 11.18 -4.99 -21.40
N ASP A 23 11.65 -5.15 -22.64
CA ASP A 23 11.61 -4.11 -23.67
C ASP A 23 10.18 -3.80 -24.15
N ASP A 24 9.31 -4.81 -24.21
CA ASP A 24 7.89 -4.63 -24.57
C ASP A 24 7.19 -3.70 -23.58
N LEU A 25 7.45 -3.88 -22.28
CA LEU A 25 6.91 -3.01 -21.23
C LEU A 25 7.44 -1.58 -21.34
N THR A 26 8.69 -1.43 -21.78
CA THR A 26 9.40 -0.14 -21.81
C THR A 26 8.88 0.77 -22.92
N ARG A 27 8.39 0.20 -24.04
CA ARG A 27 7.81 0.98 -25.15
C ARG A 27 6.40 1.50 -24.83
N GLU A 28 5.60 0.73 -24.10
CA GLU A 28 4.19 1.08 -23.86
C GLU A 28 3.93 1.82 -22.54
N CYS A 29 4.86 1.76 -21.57
CA CYS A 29 4.63 2.31 -20.23
C CYS A 29 4.54 3.84 -20.16
N ASN A 30 4.75 4.57 -21.27
CA ASN A 30 4.46 6.01 -21.32
C ASN A 30 2.96 6.31 -21.39
N LYS A 31 2.11 5.33 -21.74
CA LYS A 31 0.65 5.48 -21.85
C LYS A 31 -0.08 5.34 -20.51
N ILE A 32 0.39 6.05 -19.48
CA ILE A 32 -0.20 6.02 -18.14
C ILE A 32 -1.46 6.89 -18.03
N TYR A 33 -1.65 7.92 -18.84
CA TYR A 33 -2.86 8.75 -18.81
C TYR A 33 -3.21 9.34 -20.18
N ALA A 34 -4.28 8.81 -20.79
CA ALA A 34 -4.83 9.28 -22.07
C ALA A 34 -3.70 9.55 -23.11
N ASN A 35 -3.70 10.73 -23.71
CA ASN A 35 -2.68 11.20 -24.66
C ASN A 35 -1.68 12.19 -24.02
N LYS A 36 -1.65 12.31 -22.69
CA LYS A 36 -0.76 13.26 -21.99
C LYS A 36 0.52 12.54 -21.59
N ASP A 37 1.67 13.11 -21.96
CA ASP A 37 2.96 12.63 -21.48
C ASP A 37 3.22 13.19 -20.08
N ILE A 38 3.54 12.31 -19.15
CA ILE A 38 3.87 12.66 -17.76
C ILE A 38 5.27 12.12 -17.47
N ASP A 39 6.27 12.97 -17.67
CA ASP A 39 7.69 12.66 -17.54
C ASP A 39 8.20 12.71 -16.07
N TRP A 40 7.30 12.79 -15.09
CA TRP A 40 7.65 13.01 -13.67
C TRP A 40 8.16 11.77 -12.95
N PHE A 41 7.90 10.61 -13.53
CA PHE A 41 8.07 9.30 -12.92
C PHE A 41 9.32 8.60 -13.43
N SER A 42 9.98 7.87 -12.54
CA SER A 42 11.01 6.91 -12.94
C SER A 42 10.42 5.78 -13.79
N ASP A 43 11.25 5.09 -14.57
CA ASP A 43 10.80 3.96 -15.39
C ASP A 43 10.04 2.90 -14.57
N LEU A 44 10.54 2.57 -13.38
CA LEU A 44 9.88 1.59 -12.50
C LEU A 44 8.49 2.07 -12.04
N GLU A 45 8.32 3.38 -11.80
CA GLU A 45 7.02 3.95 -11.44
C GLU A 45 6.07 4.01 -12.64
N LYS A 46 6.57 4.37 -13.83
CA LYS A 46 5.79 4.32 -15.09
C LYS A 46 5.30 2.90 -15.36
N LYS A 47 6.21 1.91 -15.28
CA LYS A 47 5.89 0.49 -15.40
C LYS A 47 4.84 0.09 -14.37
N ARG A 48 5.03 0.44 -13.09
CA ARG A 48 4.03 0.17 -12.05
C ARG A 48 2.64 0.75 -12.38
N LEU A 49 2.57 2.03 -12.74
CA LEU A 49 1.31 2.71 -13.06
C LEU A 49 0.62 2.06 -14.26
N PHE A 50 1.38 1.76 -15.31
CA PHE A 50 0.89 1.09 -16.51
C PHE A 50 0.34 -0.32 -16.22
N LEU A 51 1.07 -1.12 -15.44
CA LEU A 51 0.61 -2.46 -15.06
C LEU A 51 -0.65 -2.38 -14.17
N CYS A 52 -0.72 -1.42 -13.25
CA CYS A 52 -1.92 -1.16 -12.45
C CYS A 52 -3.13 -0.75 -13.30
N LYS A 53 -2.92 0.08 -14.34
CA LYS A 53 -3.94 0.45 -15.31
C LYS A 53 -4.47 -0.78 -16.02
N ILE A 54 -3.58 -1.61 -16.59
CA ILE A 54 -3.97 -2.85 -17.29
C ILE A 54 -4.80 -3.76 -16.38
N LEU A 55 -4.33 -4.00 -15.15
CA LEU A 55 -5.01 -4.87 -14.19
C LEU A 55 -6.44 -4.42 -13.85
N LEU A 56 -6.72 -3.12 -13.89
CA LEU A 56 -8.02 -2.57 -13.48
C LEU A 56 -8.94 -2.27 -14.65
N THR A 57 -8.41 -1.78 -15.77
CA THR A 57 -9.22 -1.19 -16.84
C THR A 57 -9.11 -1.93 -18.17
N GLU A 58 -8.15 -2.86 -18.32
CA GLU A 58 -7.88 -3.51 -19.62
C GLU A 58 -7.71 -5.04 -19.48
N PRO A 59 -8.76 -5.78 -19.05
CA PRO A 59 -8.66 -7.24 -18.83
C PRO A 59 -8.31 -8.04 -20.10
N ASN A 60 -8.60 -7.49 -21.28
CA ASN A 60 -8.29 -8.09 -22.58
C ASN A 60 -6.89 -7.73 -23.10
N ASN A 61 -6.11 -6.93 -22.36
CA ASN A 61 -4.76 -6.56 -22.77
C ASN A 61 -3.87 -7.82 -22.84
N PRO A 62 -3.05 -8.00 -23.90
CA PRO A 62 -2.16 -9.17 -24.03
C PRO A 62 -1.19 -9.36 -22.86
N LEU A 63 -0.84 -8.29 -22.15
CA LEU A 63 0.03 -8.33 -20.99
C LEU A 63 -0.68 -8.78 -19.72
N PHE A 64 -2.02 -8.77 -19.66
CA PHE A 64 -2.78 -9.04 -18.43
C PHE A 64 -2.41 -10.39 -17.80
N GLN A 65 -2.38 -11.46 -18.60
CA GLN A 65 -1.97 -12.79 -18.10
C GLN A 65 -0.48 -12.84 -17.73
N LYS A 66 0.39 -12.15 -18.50
CA LYS A 66 1.83 -12.09 -18.22
C LYS A 66 2.11 -11.40 -16.89
N ILE A 67 1.38 -10.34 -16.54
CA ILE A 67 1.50 -9.63 -15.26
C ILE A 67 1.33 -10.60 -14.09
N ILE A 68 0.33 -11.47 -14.18
CA ILE A 68 -0.07 -12.40 -13.12
C ILE A 68 0.89 -13.59 -13.06
N CYS A 69 1.13 -14.25 -14.20
CA CYS A 69 1.96 -15.45 -14.27
C CYS A 69 3.43 -15.17 -13.97
N ASN A 70 3.97 -14.06 -14.46
CA ASN A 70 5.37 -13.70 -14.29
C ASN A 70 5.61 -12.80 -13.07
N LYS A 71 4.58 -12.55 -12.25
CA LYS A 71 4.65 -11.75 -11.01
C LYS A 71 5.26 -10.37 -11.21
N TRP A 72 4.96 -9.71 -12.34
CA TRP A 72 5.44 -8.36 -12.65
C TRP A 72 4.95 -7.31 -11.65
N ILE A 73 3.83 -7.60 -10.99
CA ILE A 73 3.37 -6.89 -9.81
C ILE A 73 3.39 -7.85 -8.62
N LYS A 74 3.81 -7.33 -7.47
CA LYS A 74 3.66 -7.99 -6.17
C LYS A 74 3.05 -7.05 -5.14
N ILE A 75 2.43 -7.62 -4.12
CA ILE A 75 1.98 -6.85 -2.96
C ILE A 75 3.16 -6.59 -2.02
N GLN A 76 3.36 -5.33 -1.67
CA GLN A 76 4.25 -4.95 -0.60
C GLN A 76 3.67 -5.39 0.76
N THR A 77 4.22 -6.47 1.29
CA THR A 77 3.94 -6.99 2.65
C THR A 77 5.10 -6.79 3.62
N THR A 78 6.21 -6.23 3.16
CA THR A 78 7.43 -6.07 3.96
C THR A 78 7.20 -5.20 5.20
N ASP A 79 7.60 -5.74 6.34
CA ASP A 79 7.57 -5.04 7.61
C ASP A 79 8.82 -4.19 7.78
N ASN A 80 8.64 -2.90 8.03
CA ASN A 80 9.75 -1.98 8.31
C ASN A 80 10.03 -1.85 9.82
N PHE A 81 9.29 -2.58 10.67
CA PHE A 81 9.44 -2.60 12.12
C PHE A 81 9.29 -1.23 12.81
N LYS A 82 8.66 -0.24 12.13
CA LYS A 82 8.40 1.10 12.70
C LYS A 82 7.04 1.21 13.38
N LYS A 83 6.25 0.14 13.40
CA LYS A 83 4.84 0.15 13.80
C LYS A 83 4.51 -0.92 14.83
N ALA A 84 3.64 -0.57 15.77
CA ALA A 84 3.15 -1.44 16.84
C ALA A 84 2.27 -2.61 16.36
N LYS A 85 1.67 -2.53 15.17
CA LYS A 85 0.98 -3.65 14.52
C LYS A 85 1.74 -4.06 13.26
N LYS A 86 1.93 -5.38 13.09
CA LYS A 86 2.47 -5.95 11.85
C LYS A 86 1.60 -5.53 10.66
N PRO A 87 2.18 -5.28 9.48
CA PRO A 87 1.40 -5.08 8.26
C PRO A 87 0.46 -6.27 8.05
N ARG A 88 -0.84 -5.99 7.90
CA ARG A 88 -1.82 -7.03 7.57
C ARG A 88 -1.73 -7.35 6.08
N GLU A 89 -2.02 -8.59 5.71
CA GLU A 89 -2.24 -8.92 4.29
C GLU A 89 -3.43 -8.12 3.75
N PRO A 90 -3.31 -7.53 2.55
CA PRO A 90 -4.42 -6.77 1.99
C PRO A 90 -5.56 -7.70 1.63
N ARG A 91 -6.79 -7.20 1.75
CA ARG A 91 -7.99 -7.99 1.50
C ARG A 91 -8.82 -7.44 0.35
N PHE A 92 -9.48 -8.35 -0.36
CA PHE A 92 -10.52 -8.02 -1.34
C PHE A 92 -11.90 -8.40 -0.79
N HIS A 93 -12.93 -7.71 -1.25
CA HIS A 93 -14.29 -7.72 -0.71
C HIS A 93 -15.29 -8.04 -1.82
N ARG A 94 -16.37 -8.75 -1.52
CA ARG A 94 -17.46 -8.99 -2.48
C ARG A 94 -18.43 -7.82 -2.55
N ASP A 95 -18.54 -7.10 -1.45
CA ASP A 95 -19.52 -6.03 -1.25
C ASP A 95 -18.79 -4.69 -1.14
N LYS A 96 -19.21 -3.72 -1.98
CA LYS A 96 -18.70 -2.34 -1.96
C LYS A 96 -19.08 -1.57 -0.69
N TYR A 97 -20.08 -2.04 0.05
CA TYR A 97 -20.50 -1.46 1.32
C TYR A 97 -19.97 -2.22 2.54
N CYS A 98 -19.02 -3.14 2.34
CA CYS A 98 -18.41 -3.85 3.45
C CYS A 98 -17.76 -2.85 4.42
N GLU A 99 -18.19 -2.85 5.68
CA GLU A 99 -17.61 -2.00 6.74
C GLU A 99 -16.08 -2.05 6.77
N TRP A 100 -15.49 -3.23 6.59
CA TRP A 100 -14.04 -3.43 6.60
C TRP A 100 -13.33 -2.90 5.34
N LEU A 101 -14.06 -2.70 4.23
CA LEU A 101 -13.54 -2.04 3.03
C LEU A 101 -13.37 -0.54 3.27
N ASN A 102 -14.28 0.05 4.05
CA ASN A 102 -14.38 1.50 4.28
C ASN A 102 -13.77 1.95 5.61
N LYS A 103 -13.47 1.02 6.53
CA LYS A 103 -12.86 1.32 7.83
C LYS A 103 -11.44 1.84 7.67
N ASP A 104 -11.11 2.90 8.41
CA ASP A 104 -9.77 3.48 8.46
C ASP A 104 -8.72 2.50 9.00
N TYR A 105 -7.49 2.65 8.50
CA TYR A 105 -6.36 1.86 8.98
C TYR A 105 -5.76 2.50 10.23
N GLU A 106 -5.72 1.74 11.31
CA GLU A 106 -5.22 2.21 12.61
C GLU A 106 -3.92 1.51 12.98
N ASN A 107 -2.89 2.28 13.34
CA ASN A 107 -1.62 1.75 13.85
C ASN A 107 -0.92 2.78 14.73
N TYR A 108 0.17 2.40 15.39
CA TYR A 108 0.94 3.27 16.27
C TYR A 108 2.37 3.34 15.76
N ASN A 109 2.94 4.55 15.67
CA ASN A 109 4.37 4.69 15.41
C ASN A 109 5.13 4.25 16.65
N LEU A 110 6.08 3.33 16.49
CA LEU A 110 7.05 3.11 17.54
C LEU A 110 7.94 4.36 17.68
N PRO A 111 8.47 4.63 18.88
CA PRO A 111 9.38 5.75 19.09
C PRO A 111 10.54 5.76 18.09
N ALA A 112 11.05 6.96 17.81
CA ALA A 112 12.30 7.10 17.09
C ALA A 112 13.39 6.28 17.79
N ASN A 113 14.25 5.63 17.01
CA ASN A 113 15.36 4.80 17.47
C ASN A 113 14.95 3.52 18.24
N PHE A 114 13.65 3.21 18.39
CA PHE A 114 13.23 1.96 19.04
C PHE A 114 13.81 0.72 18.35
N LEU A 115 13.71 0.67 17.01
CA LEU A 115 14.32 -0.39 16.20
C LEU A 115 15.86 -0.42 16.33
N GLU A 116 16.49 0.74 16.50
CA GLU A 116 17.95 0.83 16.64
C GLU A 116 18.43 0.23 17.95
N PHE A 117 17.76 0.55 19.06
CA PHE A 117 18.12 0.07 20.40
C PHE A 117 17.74 -1.38 20.66
N TYR A 118 16.55 -1.80 20.21
CA TYR A 118 15.99 -3.11 20.57
C TYR A 118 15.99 -4.13 19.43
N LYS A 119 16.39 -3.70 18.22
CA LYS A 119 16.43 -4.51 17.00
C LYS A 119 15.06 -5.10 16.66
N THR A 120 15.01 -5.93 15.63
CA THR A 120 13.77 -6.58 15.17
C THR A 120 13.14 -7.43 16.26
N LYS A 121 13.94 -8.17 17.04
CA LYS A 121 13.48 -9.02 18.14
C LYS A 121 12.70 -8.23 19.20
N GLY A 122 13.22 -7.08 19.65
CA GLY A 122 12.52 -6.28 20.65
C GLY A 122 11.24 -5.63 20.12
N VAL A 123 11.15 -5.35 18.81
CA VAL A 123 9.90 -4.94 18.16
C VAL A 123 8.87 -6.06 18.20
N GLU A 124 9.27 -7.30 17.99
CA GLU A 124 8.37 -8.45 18.07
C GLU A 124 7.91 -8.73 19.51
N GLU A 125 8.81 -8.62 20.48
CA GLU A 125 8.48 -8.71 21.91
C GLU A 125 7.50 -7.61 22.33
N PHE A 126 7.73 -6.37 21.90
CA PHE A 126 6.79 -5.26 22.12
C PHE A 126 5.42 -5.58 21.53
N ARG A 127 5.38 -6.00 20.27
CA ARG A 127 4.12 -6.33 19.57
C ARG A 127 3.37 -7.46 20.24
N LEU A 128 4.09 -8.44 20.79
CA LEU A 128 3.49 -9.51 21.57
C LEU A 128 2.89 -8.96 22.85
N TRP A 129 3.68 -8.24 23.64
CA TRP A 129 3.20 -7.64 24.89
C TRP A 129 2.02 -6.69 24.68
N PHE A 130 2.04 -5.87 23.61
CA PHE A 130 1.02 -4.88 23.32
C PHE A 130 -0.39 -5.48 23.12
N LYS A 131 -0.45 -6.74 22.68
CA LYS A 131 -1.69 -7.52 22.51
C LYS A 131 -1.93 -8.54 23.62
N THR A 132 -1.02 -8.70 24.57
CA THR A 132 -1.16 -9.68 25.65
C THR A 132 -2.16 -9.15 26.68
N PRO A 133 -3.22 -9.90 27.01
CA PRO A 133 -4.14 -9.50 28.06
C PRO A 133 -3.46 -9.45 29.44
N ILE A 134 -3.69 -8.39 30.20
CA ILE A 134 -3.16 -8.16 31.53
C ILE A 134 -4.32 -7.92 32.49
N ILE A 135 -4.28 -8.57 33.65
CA ILE A 135 -5.29 -8.39 34.69
C ILE A 135 -5.10 -7.01 35.33
N ASP A 136 -6.13 -6.18 35.25
CA ASP A 136 -6.24 -4.93 35.98
C ASP A 136 -6.85 -5.17 37.35
N HIS A 137 -6.00 -5.37 38.36
CA HIS A 137 -6.45 -5.63 39.73
C HIS A 137 -7.31 -4.52 40.34
N ARG A 138 -7.27 -3.28 39.81
CA ARG A 138 -8.11 -2.17 40.33
C ARG A 138 -9.57 -2.29 39.91
N ASN A 139 -9.82 -2.77 38.69
CA ASN A 139 -11.17 -2.85 38.10
C ASN A 139 -11.63 -4.31 37.91
N ASN A 140 -10.78 -5.29 38.23
CA ASN A 140 -11.00 -6.72 37.98
C ASN A 140 -11.31 -7.03 36.50
N GLU A 141 -10.67 -6.31 35.59
CA GLU A 141 -10.86 -6.46 34.15
C GLU A 141 -9.60 -6.98 33.46
N ILE A 142 -9.79 -7.75 32.40
CA ILE A 142 -8.70 -8.20 31.54
C ILE A 142 -8.62 -7.24 30.36
N ARG A 143 -7.55 -6.45 30.28
CA ARG A 143 -7.31 -5.47 29.20
C ARG A 143 -5.92 -5.66 28.62
N THR A 144 -5.76 -5.40 27.33
CA THR A 144 -4.44 -5.33 26.69
C THR A 144 -3.83 -3.93 26.87
N PRO A 145 -2.50 -3.76 26.73
CA PRO A 145 -1.89 -2.44 26.63
C PRO A 145 -2.46 -1.57 25.50
N GLU A 146 -2.93 -2.19 24.41
CA GLU A 146 -3.64 -1.49 23.35
C GLU A 146 -4.96 -0.88 23.84
N ASP A 147 -5.74 -1.62 24.64
CA ASP A 147 -7.02 -1.16 25.18
C ASP A 147 -6.83 0.03 26.13
N TRP A 148 -5.74 0.07 26.90
CA TRP A 148 -5.43 1.22 27.75
C TRP A 148 -5.30 2.51 26.94
N ILE A 149 -4.64 2.45 25.77
CA ILE A 149 -4.53 3.64 24.91
C ILE A 149 -5.88 4.01 24.30
N ASN A 150 -6.65 3.01 23.84
CA ASN A 150 -7.94 3.26 23.20
C ASN A 150 -9.00 3.80 24.18
N ASN A 151 -8.90 3.46 25.47
CA ASN A 151 -9.83 3.88 26.52
C ASN A 151 -9.35 5.09 27.34
N GLY A 152 -8.22 5.71 26.97
CA GLY A 152 -7.72 6.93 27.62
C GLY A 152 -6.81 6.72 28.83
N ASP A 153 -6.47 5.48 29.18
CA ASP A 153 -5.57 5.10 30.29
C ASP A 153 -4.06 5.25 29.91
N LYS A 154 -3.67 6.35 29.26
CA LYS A 154 -2.30 6.54 28.72
C LYS A 154 -1.22 6.47 29.80
N MET A 155 -1.49 6.97 31.01
CA MET A 155 -0.53 6.94 32.12
C MET A 155 -0.17 5.51 32.54
N LYS A 156 -1.14 4.59 32.51
CA LYS A 156 -0.92 3.17 32.83
C LYS A 156 -0.06 2.50 31.77
N PHE A 157 -0.31 2.80 30.50
CA PHE A 157 0.53 2.36 29.40
C PHE A 157 1.97 2.87 29.56
N LEU A 158 2.16 4.17 29.80
CA LEU A 158 3.48 4.78 29.95
C LEU A 158 4.28 4.13 31.09
N ALA A 159 3.68 3.97 32.27
CA ALA A 159 4.34 3.36 33.43
C ALA A 159 4.88 1.95 33.13
N GLN A 160 4.09 1.11 32.43
CA GLN A 160 4.53 -0.25 32.09
C GLN A 160 5.51 -0.30 30.93
N VAL A 161 5.27 0.49 29.87
CA VAL A 161 6.12 0.46 28.68
C VAL A 161 7.51 1.03 28.98
N GLU A 162 7.60 2.06 29.81
CA GLU A 162 8.88 2.66 30.21
C GLU A 162 9.67 1.76 31.15
N THR A 163 9.01 0.90 31.93
CA THR A 163 9.70 -0.12 32.73
C THR A 163 10.38 -1.18 31.85
N LYS A 164 9.73 -1.60 30.76
CA LYS A 164 10.23 -2.66 29.86
C LYS A 164 11.17 -2.13 28.76
N TRP A 165 10.92 -0.92 28.26
CA TRP A 165 11.65 -0.31 27.16
C TRP A 165 12.05 1.15 27.48
N ASN A 166 12.92 1.31 28.49
CA ASN A 166 13.36 2.60 29.03
C ASN A 166 14.36 3.42 28.16
N LYS A 167 14.95 2.82 27.13
CA LYS A 167 15.95 3.50 26.26
C LYS A 167 15.38 4.49 25.25
N VAL A 168 14.06 4.65 25.19
CA VAL A 168 13.40 5.59 24.26
C VAL A 168 12.28 6.35 24.96
N SER A 169 11.91 7.51 24.40
CA SER A 169 10.77 8.28 24.87
C SER A 169 9.46 7.79 24.23
N TRP A 170 8.46 7.51 25.06
CA TRP A 170 7.13 7.06 24.64
C TRP A 170 6.07 8.16 24.62
N SER A 171 6.46 9.42 24.89
CA SER A 171 5.55 10.56 24.98
C SER A 171 4.69 10.75 23.72
N ASN A 172 5.30 10.51 22.55
CA ASN A 172 4.68 10.62 21.22
C ASN A 172 4.06 9.30 20.72
N PHE A 173 3.95 8.28 21.57
CA PHE A 173 3.27 7.04 21.21
C PHE A 173 1.76 7.26 21.25
N GLU A 174 1.16 7.36 20.07
CA GLU A 174 -0.25 7.64 19.91
C GLU A 174 -0.84 6.89 18.72
N LYS A 175 -2.17 6.75 18.74
CA LYS A 175 -2.92 6.12 17.68
C LYS A 175 -2.87 7.00 16.43
N GLN A 176 -2.32 6.45 15.36
CA GLN A 176 -2.24 7.10 14.06
C GLN A 176 -3.33 6.53 13.17
N PHE A 177 -4.20 7.43 12.70
CA PHE A 177 -5.21 7.11 11.71
C PHE A 177 -4.63 7.32 10.32
N ARG A 178 -4.63 6.26 9.53
CA ARG A 178 -4.47 6.37 8.08
C ARG A 178 -5.85 6.19 7.47
N PRO A 179 -6.43 7.27 6.94
CA PRO A 179 -7.73 7.15 6.32
C PRO A 179 -7.66 6.15 5.17
N ASN A 180 -8.58 5.18 5.16
CA ASN A 180 -8.65 4.18 4.08
C ASN A 180 -9.10 4.84 2.75
N SER A 181 -9.62 6.05 2.87
CA SER A 181 -9.87 7.04 1.84
C SER A 181 -9.55 8.39 2.47
N GLY A 182 -8.42 9.01 2.08
CA GLY A 182 -7.99 10.34 2.56
C GLY A 182 -9.17 11.28 2.74
N ARG A 183 -9.18 12.08 3.80
CA ARG A 183 -10.24 12.95 4.39
C ARG A 183 -11.21 13.75 3.48
N GLU A 184 -11.30 13.47 2.20
CA GLU A 184 -12.44 13.73 1.31
C GLU A 184 -13.14 12.39 1.06
N SER A 185 -14.44 12.29 1.31
CA SER A 185 -15.21 11.10 0.89
C SER A 185 -15.05 10.90 -0.62
N PHE A 186 -14.20 9.95 -1.01
CA PHE A 186 -13.98 9.58 -2.41
C PHE A 186 -15.22 8.91 -3.02
N ASP A 187 -16.18 8.53 -2.19
CA ASP A 187 -17.48 7.97 -2.58
C ASP A 187 -18.32 8.91 -3.48
N ASN A 188 -17.92 10.19 -3.65
CA ASN A 188 -18.63 11.17 -4.51
C ASN A 188 -17.75 11.89 -5.54
N TRP A 189 -16.59 11.33 -5.91
CA TRP A 189 -15.85 11.87 -7.05
C TRP A 189 -16.46 11.36 -8.35
N ASN A 190 -17.30 12.20 -8.96
CA ASN A 190 -17.55 12.15 -10.40
C ASN A 190 -16.18 12.02 -11.09
N LEU A 191 -15.98 11.01 -11.96
CA LEU A 191 -14.74 10.77 -12.69
C LEU A 191 -14.17 12.06 -13.29
N LYS A 192 -15.07 12.91 -13.77
CA LYS A 192 -14.78 14.27 -14.27
C LYS A 192 -13.98 15.13 -13.28
N LYS A 193 -14.31 15.09 -11.99
CA LYS A 193 -13.55 15.85 -10.97
C LYS A 193 -12.12 15.31 -10.81
N ILE A 194 -11.91 14.00 -10.93
CA ILE A 194 -10.57 13.41 -10.85
C ILE A 194 -9.74 13.89 -12.05
N GLU A 195 -10.34 13.87 -13.25
CA GLU A 195 -9.73 14.38 -14.47
C GLU A 195 -9.38 15.87 -14.34
N GLU A 196 -10.31 16.69 -13.82
CA GLU A 196 -10.07 18.11 -13.53
C GLU A 196 -8.91 18.30 -12.54
N LYS A 197 -8.80 17.48 -11.48
CA LYS A 197 -7.68 17.53 -10.53
C LYS A 197 -6.35 17.14 -11.16
N ILE A 198 -6.33 16.14 -12.04
CA ILE A 198 -5.13 15.75 -12.80
C ILE A 198 -4.68 16.93 -13.66
N ASP A 199 -5.61 17.54 -14.37
CA ASP A 199 -5.34 18.66 -15.28
C ASP A 199 -4.85 19.89 -14.53
N GLN A 200 -5.48 20.24 -13.41
CA GLN A 200 -5.01 21.29 -12.51
C GLN A 200 -3.61 21.03 -11.99
N LEU A 201 -3.28 19.78 -11.64
CA LEU A 201 -1.96 19.43 -11.12
C LEU A 201 -0.87 19.53 -12.21
N LEU A 202 -1.19 19.14 -13.45
CA LEU A 202 -0.32 19.36 -14.62
C LEU A 202 -0.06 20.86 -14.83
N THR A 203 -1.11 21.68 -14.91
CA THR A 203 -0.96 23.13 -15.08
C THR A 203 -0.19 23.79 -13.94
N LYS A 204 -0.46 23.37 -12.69
CA LYS A 204 0.26 23.86 -11.51
C LYS A 204 1.74 23.50 -11.59
N PHE A 205 2.07 22.29 -12.04
CA PHE A 205 3.46 21.89 -12.24
C PHE A 205 4.14 22.74 -13.31
N ASP A 206 3.50 22.94 -14.46
CA ASP A 206 4.07 23.72 -15.56
C ASP A 206 4.36 25.16 -15.12
N SER A 207 3.40 25.81 -14.45
CA SER A 207 3.59 27.16 -13.90
C SER A 207 4.71 27.22 -12.86
N TRP A 208 4.76 26.24 -11.96
CA TRP A 208 5.83 26.17 -10.96
C TRP A 208 7.19 25.93 -11.61
N TYR A 209 7.30 24.99 -12.54
CA TYR A 209 8.54 24.63 -13.22
C TYR A 209 9.09 25.80 -14.06
N LEU A 210 8.22 26.50 -14.80
CA LEU A 210 8.60 27.70 -15.57
C LEU A 210 9.00 28.88 -14.69
N SER A 211 8.57 28.91 -13.43
CA SER A 211 9.01 29.94 -12.46
C SER A 211 10.39 29.68 -11.86
N LEU A 212 10.98 28.50 -12.10
CA LEU A 212 12.30 28.14 -11.59
C LEU A 212 13.42 28.70 -12.48
N SER A 213 14.59 28.91 -11.87
CA SER A 213 15.83 29.19 -12.60
C SER A 213 16.19 28.04 -13.55
N GLU A 214 16.98 28.31 -14.59
CA GLU A 214 17.45 27.25 -15.51
C GLU A 214 18.22 26.15 -14.78
N GLU A 215 19.04 26.52 -13.79
CA GLU A 215 19.79 25.56 -12.96
C GLU A 215 18.85 24.63 -12.18
N ASP A 216 17.79 25.18 -11.58
CA ASP A 216 16.79 24.41 -10.85
C ASP A 216 15.94 23.53 -11.78
N GLN A 217 15.63 24.00 -12.99
CA GLN A 217 14.95 23.21 -14.01
C GLN A 217 15.78 21.99 -14.42
N ILE A 218 17.08 22.19 -14.71
CA ILE A 218 18.03 21.10 -15.01
C ILE A 218 18.07 20.10 -13.85
N ARG A 219 18.09 20.60 -12.61
CA ARG A 219 18.08 19.77 -11.42
C ARG A 219 16.81 18.94 -11.29
N ILE A 220 15.63 19.52 -11.50
CA ILE A 220 14.36 18.80 -11.49
C ILE A 220 14.35 17.71 -12.56
N ASN A 221 14.83 18.00 -13.78
CA ASN A 221 14.92 16.96 -14.83
C ASN A 221 15.86 15.80 -14.46
N LYS A 222 16.96 16.08 -13.74
CA LYS A 222 17.80 15.01 -13.17
C LYS A 222 17.06 14.17 -12.12
N ILE A 223 16.22 14.79 -11.28
CA ILE A 223 15.41 14.11 -10.25
C ILE A 223 14.26 13.29 -10.88
N LYS A 224 13.68 13.74 -12.00
CA LYS A 224 12.71 12.94 -12.76
C LYS A 224 13.33 11.60 -13.18
N ASN A 225 14.53 11.66 -13.78
CA ASN A 225 15.23 10.52 -14.36
C ASN A 225 15.97 9.62 -13.36
N LYS A 226 16.28 10.11 -12.15
CA LYS A 226 16.96 9.32 -11.11
C LYS A 226 16.22 9.41 -9.78
N ASN A 227 16.14 8.30 -9.05
CA ASN A 227 15.74 8.29 -7.63
C ASN A 227 16.86 8.87 -6.73
N ILE A 228 17.37 10.05 -7.07
CA ILE A 228 18.28 10.79 -6.21
C ILE A 228 17.44 11.33 -5.05
N THR A 229 17.93 11.15 -3.83
CA THR A 229 17.36 11.76 -2.65
C THR A 229 18.36 12.77 -2.10
N THR A 230 18.20 14.04 -2.44
CA THR A 230 18.90 15.17 -1.82
C THR A 230 18.01 15.79 -0.74
N LYS A 231 18.60 16.31 0.34
CA LYS A 231 17.86 16.99 1.43
C LYS A 231 17.55 18.45 1.08
N GLU A 232 17.15 18.71 -0.15
CA GLU A 232 16.93 20.07 -0.63
C GLU A 232 15.44 20.36 -0.82
N ASP A 233 15.03 21.56 -0.41
CA ASP A 233 13.63 21.95 -0.32
C ASP A 233 12.90 21.83 -1.66
N LEU A 234 13.59 22.12 -2.76
CA LEU A 234 13.06 22.00 -4.12
C LEU A 234 12.68 20.56 -4.48
N GLU A 235 13.53 19.59 -4.12
CA GLU A 235 13.26 18.18 -4.39
C GLU A 235 12.11 17.65 -3.54
N ILE A 236 12.08 18.03 -2.25
CA ILE A 236 11.01 17.66 -1.33
C ILE A 236 9.68 18.20 -1.85
N LYS A 237 9.68 19.45 -2.32
CA LYS A 237 8.51 20.09 -2.94
C LYS A 237 8.08 19.35 -4.20
N PHE A 238 9.00 19.09 -5.14
CA PHE A 238 8.70 18.33 -6.36
C PHE A 238 8.05 16.97 -6.05
N LYS A 239 8.70 16.19 -5.18
CA LYS A 239 8.25 14.84 -4.82
C LYS A 239 6.90 14.86 -4.14
N LYS A 240 6.72 15.70 -3.11
CA LYS A 240 5.49 15.71 -2.31
C LYS A 240 4.32 16.37 -3.03
N GLU A 241 4.51 17.54 -3.62
CA GLU A 241 3.41 18.31 -4.20
C GLU A 241 2.96 17.77 -5.55
N PHE A 242 3.88 17.27 -6.38
CA PHE A 242 3.57 16.88 -7.76
C PHE A 242 3.68 15.37 -7.98
N ARG A 243 4.87 14.77 -7.85
CA ARG A 243 5.08 13.35 -8.22
C ARG A 243 4.22 12.39 -7.40
N PHE A 244 4.22 12.52 -6.07
CA PHE A 244 3.42 11.64 -5.21
C PHE A 244 1.92 11.91 -5.35
N SER A 245 1.51 13.18 -5.40
CA SER A 245 0.12 13.56 -5.65
C SER A 245 -0.42 13.01 -6.97
N MET A 246 0.34 13.13 -8.06
CA MET A 246 -0.06 12.64 -9.38
C MET A 246 -0.16 11.12 -9.40
N LYS A 247 0.80 10.41 -8.80
CA LYS A 247 0.74 8.95 -8.67
C LYS A 247 -0.54 8.51 -7.95
N ASP A 248 -0.88 9.18 -6.84
CA ASP A 248 -2.08 8.85 -6.07
C ASP A 248 -3.36 9.18 -6.85
N LEU A 249 -3.38 10.28 -7.61
CA LEU A 249 -4.48 10.65 -8.50
C LEU A 249 -4.67 9.63 -9.63
N LEU A 250 -3.61 9.19 -10.29
CA LEU A 250 -3.68 8.21 -11.38
C LEU A 250 -4.19 6.85 -10.89
N LEU A 251 -3.69 6.35 -9.76
CA LEU A 251 -4.20 5.12 -9.17
C LEU A 251 -5.69 5.25 -8.78
N THR A 252 -6.09 6.43 -8.29
CA THR A 252 -7.50 6.73 -7.97
C THR A 252 -8.35 6.76 -9.25
N TYR A 253 -7.84 7.37 -10.33
CA TYR A 253 -8.49 7.42 -11.63
C TYR A 253 -8.72 6.02 -12.21
N TYR A 254 -7.72 5.14 -12.20
CA TYR A 254 -7.88 3.75 -12.69
C TYR A 254 -8.93 2.98 -11.89
N TYR A 255 -8.93 3.13 -10.56
CA TYR A 255 -9.90 2.48 -9.69
C TYR A 255 -11.33 3.00 -9.93
N ALA A 256 -11.51 4.32 -10.03
CA ALA A 256 -12.81 4.93 -10.33
C ALA A 256 -13.32 4.53 -11.73
N THR A 257 -12.43 4.47 -12.72
CA THR A 257 -12.75 4.03 -14.08
C THR A 257 -13.24 2.57 -14.09
N ALA A 258 -12.56 1.67 -13.38
CA ALA A 258 -12.96 0.27 -13.29
C ALA A 258 -14.34 0.11 -12.64
N ILE A 259 -14.62 0.86 -11.56
CA ILE A 259 -15.93 0.87 -10.91
C ILE A 259 -17.02 1.40 -11.85
N ASN A 260 -16.79 2.55 -12.49
CA ASN A 260 -17.80 3.19 -13.35
C ASN A 260 -18.07 2.39 -14.63
N SER A 261 -17.04 1.75 -15.18
CA SER A 261 -17.16 0.90 -16.37
C SER A 261 -17.72 -0.49 -16.04
N ASN A 262 -18.02 -0.75 -14.77
CA ASN A 262 -18.43 -2.04 -14.24
C ASN A 262 -17.53 -3.19 -14.72
N ILE A 263 -16.23 -2.92 -14.93
CA ILE A 263 -15.25 -3.90 -15.37
C ILE A 263 -15.04 -4.83 -14.18
N PRO A 264 -15.58 -6.05 -14.22
CA PRO A 264 -15.55 -6.89 -13.06
C PRO A 264 -14.20 -7.59 -13.02
N ILE A 265 -13.48 -7.48 -11.89
CA ILE A 265 -12.50 -8.51 -11.54
C ILE A 265 -13.33 -9.74 -11.13
N GLU A 266 -13.80 -10.49 -12.12
CA GLU A 266 -14.64 -11.67 -11.94
C GLU A 266 -13.82 -12.81 -11.32
N ASN A 267 -12.56 -12.92 -11.73
CA ASN A 267 -11.67 -13.97 -11.30
C ASN A 267 -10.89 -13.56 -10.05
N THR A 268 -11.43 -13.88 -8.87
CA THR A 268 -10.77 -13.64 -7.57
C THR A 268 -9.45 -14.39 -7.41
N THR A 269 -9.25 -15.49 -8.15
CA THR A 269 -7.98 -16.24 -8.16
C THR A 269 -6.81 -15.36 -8.63
N ILE A 270 -7.07 -14.34 -9.46
CA ILE A 270 -6.05 -13.37 -9.86
C ILE A 270 -5.57 -12.56 -8.65
N LEU A 271 -6.51 -12.07 -7.83
CA LEU A 271 -6.19 -11.29 -6.64
C LEU A 271 -5.44 -12.14 -5.62
N GLU A 272 -5.81 -13.40 -5.48
CA GLU A 272 -5.10 -14.35 -4.63
C GLU A 272 -3.68 -14.62 -5.13
N LYS A 273 -3.48 -14.80 -6.46
CA LYS A 273 -2.14 -14.92 -7.07
C LYS A 273 -1.27 -13.67 -6.86
N LEU A 274 -1.89 -12.49 -6.83
CA LEU A 274 -1.20 -11.23 -6.50
C LEU A 274 -0.87 -11.11 -5.00
N GLY A 275 -1.48 -11.94 -4.14
CA GLY A 275 -1.23 -12.00 -2.70
C GLY A 275 -2.32 -11.37 -1.83
N PHE A 276 -3.48 -11.01 -2.39
CA PHE A 276 -4.61 -10.57 -1.58
C PHE A 276 -5.31 -11.76 -0.92
N LYS A 277 -5.89 -11.55 0.26
CA LYS A 277 -6.77 -12.53 0.90
C LYS A 277 -8.25 -12.14 0.76
N PRO A 278 -9.18 -13.09 0.70
CA PRO A 278 -10.60 -12.77 0.77
C PRO A 278 -10.95 -12.11 2.12
N CYS A 279 -11.87 -11.16 2.12
CA CYS A 279 -12.46 -10.62 3.34
C CYS A 279 -13.31 -11.71 4.02
N LYS A 280 -12.99 -12.04 5.28
CA LYS A 280 -13.72 -13.09 6.04
C LYS A 280 -15.22 -12.81 6.18
N LYS A 281 -15.63 -11.54 6.27
CA LYS A 281 -17.05 -11.15 6.33
C LYS A 281 -17.76 -11.34 4.99
N CYS A 282 -17.07 -11.03 3.88
CA CYS A 282 -17.64 -11.18 2.53
C CYS A 282 -17.58 -12.63 2.01
N TYR A 283 -16.63 -13.42 2.51
CA TYR A 283 -16.33 -14.79 2.08
C TYR A 283 -16.15 -15.69 3.32
N PRO A 284 -17.24 -16.02 4.05
CA PRO A 284 -17.14 -16.77 5.30
C PRO A 284 -16.64 -18.23 5.14
N ASN A 285 -16.76 -18.80 3.94
CA ASN A 285 -16.46 -20.22 3.67
C ASN A 285 -15.07 -20.47 3.04
N THR A 286 -14.25 -19.45 2.85
CA THR A 286 -12.88 -19.66 2.35
C THR A 286 -11.99 -20.08 3.52
N LYS A 287 -11.71 -21.39 3.65
CA LYS A 287 -10.62 -21.86 4.52
C LYS A 287 -9.33 -21.21 4.02
N ASN A 288 -8.59 -20.55 4.91
CA ASN A 288 -7.24 -20.09 4.62
C ASN A 288 -6.41 -21.33 4.27
N ILE A 289 -6.15 -21.57 3.00
CA ILE A 289 -5.07 -22.46 2.60
C ILE A 289 -3.80 -21.63 2.78
N ASP A 290 -3.09 -21.88 3.89
CA ASP A 290 -1.72 -21.44 4.00
C ASP A 290 -0.92 -22.16 2.92
N ILE A 291 -0.26 -21.38 2.05
CA ILE A 291 0.47 -21.88 0.87
C ILE A 291 1.73 -22.67 1.29
N THR A 292 1.97 -22.87 2.58
CA THR A 292 3.02 -23.75 3.10
C THR A 292 2.70 -25.24 2.94
N ASP A 293 1.45 -25.62 2.65
CA ASP A 293 1.04 -27.04 2.61
C ASP A 293 1.04 -27.68 1.20
N ILE A 294 1.41 -26.95 0.15
CA ILE A 294 1.36 -27.47 -1.23
C ILE A 294 2.66 -28.22 -1.62
N THR A 295 3.73 -28.15 -0.82
CA THR A 295 5.00 -28.83 -1.15
C THR A 295 5.08 -30.29 -0.72
N ASN A 296 4.09 -30.85 -0.01
CA ASN A 296 4.19 -32.21 0.55
C ASN A 296 3.10 -33.21 0.11
N SER A 297 2.28 -32.92 -0.91
CA SER A 297 1.21 -33.86 -1.33
C SER A 297 1.24 -34.33 -2.79
N THR A 298 2.33 -34.11 -3.53
CA THR A 298 2.43 -34.57 -4.94
C THR A 298 3.63 -35.49 -5.23
N ILE A 299 4.01 -36.33 -4.27
CA ILE A 299 4.85 -37.49 -4.56
C ILE A 299 4.19 -38.69 -3.89
N ILE A 300 3.41 -39.43 -4.68
CA ILE A 300 3.21 -40.89 -4.68
C ILE A 300 2.02 -41.10 -5.62
N LYS A 301 2.34 -41.40 -6.88
CA LYS A 301 1.66 -42.41 -7.71
C LYS A 301 2.35 -42.48 -9.07
N ASN A 302 2.63 -43.72 -9.46
CA ASN A 302 3.06 -44.21 -10.78
C ASN A 302 4.56 -44.47 -10.91
N PHE A 303 4.98 -45.66 -10.46
CA PHE A 303 5.96 -46.52 -11.16
C PHE A 303 5.80 -47.95 -10.61
N GLU A 304 4.85 -48.70 -11.16
CA GLU A 304 4.90 -50.16 -11.23
C GLU A 304 4.27 -50.53 -12.58
N ASP A 305 5.14 -50.74 -13.57
CA ASP A 305 4.94 -51.53 -14.78
C ASP A 305 6.37 -51.84 -15.29
N ASP A 306 6.91 -52.96 -14.79
CA ASP A 306 7.76 -53.94 -15.49
C ASP A 306 8.17 -55.07 -14.52
#